data_AF-A0A3L6DS76-F1
#
_entry.id   AF-A0A3L6DS76-F1
#
_cell.length_a   1.000
_cell.length_b   1.000
_cell.length_c   1.000
_cell.angle_alpha   90.00
_cell.angle_beta   90.00
_cell.angle_gamma   90.00
#
_symmetry.space_group_name_H-M   'P 1'
#
loop_
_entity.id
_entity.type
_entity.pdbx_description
1 polymer ?
#
loop_
_entity_poly.entity_id
_entity_poly.type
_entity_poly.pdbx_seq_one_letter_code
_entity_poly.pdbx_strand_id
1 'polypeptide(L)'
;MADWSSLPADLVNRIAERLLATDDLDYYMDLRAVCRGWRSSTADPKSRPRDTRFRPRQWAMLDEVHQSDARLFVNAGTGRFVRRDLPLLRRYNIVASAAGGLVVLAERSAPHAARVLNPFTGGMISFVAPVPCLYDPAVHVIGSLQTGLGEERHSDNRAGQRGEVE
;
A
#
# COMPACT_ATOMS: atom_id res chain seq x y z
N MET A 1 -0.51 -45.83 -5.85
CA MET A 1 -0.41 -44.39 -5.54
C MET A 1 -1.36 -43.68 -6.49
N ALA A 2 -2.31 -42.89 -5.99
CA ALA A 2 -3.28 -42.22 -6.86
C ALA A 2 -2.58 -41.12 -7.66
N ASP A 3 -2.73 -41.14 -8.99
CA ASP A 3 -2.21 -40.10 -9.86
C ASP A 3 -3.16 -38.90 -9.85
N TRP A 4 -2.94 -37.98 -8.90
CA TRP A 4 -3.72 -36.75 -8.82
C TRP A 4 -3.56 -35.86 -10.06
N SER A 5 -2.50 -36.03 -10.84
CA SER A 5 -2.31 -35.26 -12.07
C SER A 5 -3.35 -35.59 -13.15
N SER A 6 -3.97 -36.78 -13.09
CA SER A 6 -5.02 -37.23 -14.00
C SER A 6 -6.45 -36.89 -13.53
N LEU A 7 -6.60 -36.08 -12.48
CA LEU A 7 -7.92 -35.69 -11.98
C LEU A 7 -8.70 -34.93 -13.07
N PRO A 8 -9.98 -35.28 -13.34
CA PRO A 8 -10.83 -34.55 -14.27
C PRO A 8 -10.87 -33.04 -13.99
N ALA A 9 -10.86 -32.24 -15.06
CA ALA A 9 -10.78 -30.78 -14.98
C ALA A 9 -11.94 -30.16 -14.19
N ASP A 10 -13.13 -30.74 -14.28
CA ASP A 10 -14.32 -30.30 -13.55
C ASP A 10 -14.18 -30.52 -12.03
N LEU A 11 -13.55 -31.61 -11.61
CA LEU A 11 -13.26 -31.87 -10.21
C LEU A 11 -12.18 -30.92 -9.67
N VAL A 12 -11.11 -30.70 -10.44
CA VAL A 12 -10.07 -29.71 -10.08
C VAL A 12 -10.72 -28.33 -9.92
N ASN A 13 -11.54 -27.91 -10.89
CA ASN A 13 -12.21 -26.63 -10.84
C ASN A 13 -13.18 -26.54 -9.64
N ARG A 14 -13.90 -27.61 -9.33
CA ARG A 14 -14.80 -27.66 -8.16
C ARG A 14 -14.05 -27.50 -6.84
N ILE A 15 -12.89 -28.15 -6.69
CA ILE A 15 -12.03 -27.95 -5.51
C ILE A 15 -11.56 -26.49 -5.45
N ALA A 16 -11.14 -25.94 -6.59
CA ALA A 16 -10.68 -24.57 -6.69
C ALA A 16 -11.76 -23.54 -6.31
N GLU A 17 -12.99 -23.70 -6.78
CA GLU A 17 -14.12 -22.83 -6.40
C GLU A 17 -14.46 -22.94 -4.91
N ARG A 18 -14.27 -24.12 -4.28
CA ARG A 18 -14.45 -24.28 -2.83
C ARG A 18 -13.40 -23.49 -2.03
N LEU A 19 -12.14 -23.53 -2.45
CA LEU A 19 -11.07 -22.74 -1.82
C LEU A 19 -11.32 -21.23 -1.95
N LEU A 20 -11.81 -20.78 -3.10
CA LEU A 20 -12.17 -19.37 -3.29
C LEU A 20 -13.37 -18.96 -2.42
N ALA A 21 -14.33 -19.86 -2.21
CA ALA A 21 -15.48 -19.60 -1.35
C ALA A 21 -15.12 -19.45 0.13
N THR A 22 -14.02 -20.07 0.59
CA THR A 22 -13.52 -19.98 1.98
C THR A 22 -12.46 -18.90 2.19
N ASP A 23 -12.16 -18.07 1.19
CA ASP A 23 -11.10 -17.05 1.24
C ASP A 23 -9.67 -17.64 1.37
N ASP A 24 -9.50 -18.92 1.03
CA ASP A 24 -8.22 -19.64 1.04
C ASP A 24 -7.44 -19.44 -0.27
N LEU A 25 -7.15 -18.18 -0.56
CA LEU A 25 -6.55 -17.77 -1.82
C LEU A 25 -5.10 -18.29 -1.99
N ASP A 26 -4.38 -18.47 -0.90
CA ASP A 26 -3.06 -19.09 -0.91
C ASP A 26 -3.12 -20.58 -1.32
N TYR A 27 -4.04 -21.35 -0.74
CA TYR A 27 -4.25 -22.75 -1.15
C TYR A 27 -4.75 -22.87 -2.58
N TYR A 28 -5.59 -21.94 -3.04
CA TYR A 28 -5.98 -21.86 -4.44
C TYR A 28 -4.76 -21.72 -5.38
N MET A 29 -3.79 -20.90 -4.98
CA MET A 29 -2.56 -20.71 -5.75
C MET A 29 -1.62 -21.92 -5.67
N ASP A 30 -1.55 -22.59 -4.52
CA ASP A 30 -0.81 -23.85 -4.35
C ASP A 30 -1.41 -24.97 -5.22
N LEU A 31 -2.74 -25.07 -5.28
CA LEU A 31 -3.45 -25.97 -6.18
C LEU A 31 -3.08 -25.71 -7.65
N ARG A 32 -3.01 -24.44 -8.05
CA ARG A 32 -2.54 -24.03 -9.39
C ARG A 32 -1.05 -24.28 -9.62
N ALA A 33 -0.26 -24.50 -8.56
CA ALA A 33 1.17 -24.76 -8.66
C ALA A 33 1.48 -26.25 -8.95
N VAL A 34 0.57 -27.17 -8.60
CA VAL A 34 0.76 -28.63 -8.71
C VAL A 34 1.25 -29.08 -10.09
N CYS A 35 0.49 -28.81 -11.16
CA CYS A 35 0.87 -29.16 -12.52
C CYS A 35 0.20 -28.27 -13.57
N ARG A 36 0.62 -28.38 -14.83
CA ARG A 36 0.05 -27.57 -15.94
C ARG A 36 -1.43 -27.86 -16.17
N GLY A 37 -1.85 -29.14 -16.11
CA GLY A 37 -3.25 -29.54 -16.31
C GLY A 37 -4.19 -28.95 -15.26
N TRP A 38 -3.77 -28.94 -13.99
CA TRP A 38 -4.53 -28.32 -12.90
C TRP A 38 -4.63 -26.80 -13.06
N ARG A 39 -3.51 -26.17 -13.43
CA ARG A 39 -3.46 -24.72 -13.70
C ARG A 39 -4.38 -24.31 -14.85
N SER A 40 -4.43 -25.09 -15.93
CA SER A 40 -5.32 -24.80 -17.07
C SER A 40 -6.79 -25.09 -16.79
N SER A 41 -7.09 -25.96 -15.82
CA SER A 41 -8.46 -26.31 -15.44
C SER A 41 -9.14 -25.24 -14.57
N THR A 42 -8.40 -24.25 -14.09
CA THR A 42 -8.88 -23.23 -13.15
C THR A 42 -8.73 -21.83 -13.74
N ALA A 43 -9.61 -20.90 -13.34
CA ALA A 43 -9.59 -19.52 -13.84
C ALA A 43 -8.27 -18.79 -13.50
N ASP A 44 -7.69 -18.04 -14.43
CA ASP A 44 -6.45 -17.32 -14.12
C ASP A 44 -6.72 -15.96 -13.45
N PRO A 45 -6.32 -15.76 -12.18
CA PRO A 45 -6.59 -14.50 -11.48
C PRO A 45 -5.89 -13.30 -12.12
N LYS A 46 -4.76 -13.50 -12.80
CA LYS A 46 -4.04 -12.42 -13.50
C LYS A 46 -4.78 -11.93 -14.74
N SER A 47 -5.55 -12.81 -15.40
CA SER A 47 -6.38 -12.43 -16.55
C SER A 47 -7.61 -11.59 -16.14
N ARG A 48 -8.05 -11.70 -14.88
CA ARG A 48 -9.25 -11.03 -14.36
C ARG A 48 -8.99 -10.43 -12.97
N PRO A 49 -8.11 -9.41 -12.85
CA PRO A 49 -7.70 -8.87 -11.55
C PRO A 49 -8.84 -8.18 -10.78
N ARG A 50 -9.95 -7.87 -11.45
CA ARG A 50 -11.16 -7.28 -10.85
C ARG A 50 -12.21 -8.31 -10.41
N ASP A 51 -12.03 -9.59 -10.73
CA ASP A 51 -12.96 -10.64 -10.33
C ASP A 51 -12.96 -10.77 -8.80
N THR A 52 -14.15 -10.64 -8.21
CA THR A 52 -14.35 -10.55 -6.76
C THR A 52 -14.08 -11.87 -6.05
N ARG A 53 -14.06 -12.99 -6.77
CA ARG A 53 -13.73 -14.31 -6.20
C ARG A 53 -12.26 -14.41 -5.81
N PHE A 54 -11.38 -13.65 -6.45
CA PHE A 54 -9.97 -13.58 -6.10
C PHE A 54 -9.66 -12.47 -5.09
N ARG A 55 -10.66 -11.72 -4.61
CA ARG A 55 -10.42 -10.66 -3.64
C ARG A 55 -10.29 -11.27 -2.25
N PRO A 56 -9.09 -11.23 -1.63
CA PRO A 56 -8.92 -11.67 -0.26
C PRO A 56 -9.78 -10.80 0.67
N ARG A 57 -10.34 -11.39 1.74
CA ARG A 57 -11.33 -10.71 2.61
C ARG A 57 -10.93 -10.67 4.07
N GLN A 58 -10.26 -11.71 4.57
CA GLN A 58 -9.89 -11.89 5.97
C GLN A 58 -8.39 -11.74 6.19
N TRP A 59 -7.67 -11.16 5.24
CA TRP A 59 -6.23 -10.99 5.33
C TRP A 59 -5.86 -9.58 5.77
N ALA A 60 -4.84 -9.48 6.60
CA ALA A 60 -4.18 -8.23 6.96
C ALA A 60 -2.69 -8.34 6.65
N MET A 61 -2.12 -7.29 6.06
CA MET A 61 -0.69 -7.17 5.89
C MET A 61 -0.08 -6.68 7.19
N LEU A 62 0.92 -7.39 7.70
CA LEU A 62 1.76 -6.96 8.80
C LEU A 62 2.97 -6.24 8.23
N ASP A 63 3.28 -5.07 8.78
CA ASP A 63 4.47 -4.35 8.36
C ASP A 63 5.71 -5.10 8.85
N GLU A 64 6.62 -5.40 7.94
CA GLU A 64 7.87 -6.06 8.30
C GLU A 64 8.90 -5.00 8.65
N VAL A 65 9.40 -5.06 9.88
CA VAL A 65 10.45 -4.16 10.41
C VAL A 65 11.75 -4.19 9.58
N HIS A 66 11.88 -5.15 8.66
CA HIS A 66 13.05 -5.33 7.81
C HIS A 66 12.76 -4.90 6.38
N GLN A 67 13.71 -4.17 5.78
CA GLN A 67 13.71 -3.70 4.38
C GLN A 67 13.86 -4.88 3.37
N SER A 68 12.98 -5.87 3.45
CA SER A 68 12.91 -6.97 2.48
C SER A 68 11.82 -6.72 1.45
N ASP A 69 11.93 -7.36 0.29
CA ASP A 69 10.88 -7.40 -0.74
C ASP A 69 9.70 -8.29 -0.30
N ALA A 70 9.73 -8.91 0.88
CA ALA A 70 8.69 -9.80 1.36
C ALA A 70 7.76 -9.12 2.37
N ARG A 71 6.50 -9.56 2.40
CA ARG A 71 5.49 -9.09 3.36
C ARG A 71 4.80 -10.26 4.03
N LEU A 72 4.55 -10.12 5.32
CA LEU A 72 3.85 -11.10 6.14
C LEU A 72 2.36 -10.76 6.14
N PHE A 73 1.54 -11.75 5.88
CA PHE A 73 0.09 -11.64 5.92
C PHE A 73 -0.46 -12.57 6.98
N VAL A 74 -1.44 -12.10 7.72
CA VAL A 74 -2.19 -12.92 8.68
C VAL A 74 -3.65 -13.02 8.22
N ASN A 75 -4.19 -14.24 8.25
CA ASN A 75 -5.61 -14.46 8.10
C ASN A 75 -6.28 -14.27 9.46
N ALA A 76 -7.08 -13.23 9.62
CA ALA A 76 -7.75 -12.87 10.86
C ALA A 76 -8.82 -13.90 11.29
N GLY A 77 -9.37 -14.67 10.35
CA GLY A 77 -10.35 -15.71 10.64
C GLY A 77 -9.73 -17.02 11.13
N THR A 78 -8.54 -17.37 10.63
CA THR A 78 -7.88 -18.67 10.94
C THR A 78 -6.62 -18.54 11.78
N GLY A 79 -6.05 -17.34 11.92
CA GLY A 79 -4.76 -17.09 12.58
C GLY A 79 -3.54 -17.53 11.76
N ARG A 80 -3.72 -17.99 10.52
CA ARG A 80 -2.63 -18.46 9.66
C ARG A 80 -1.76 -17.30 9.18
N PHE A 81 -0.45 -17.52 9.18
CA PHE A 81 0.54 -16.60 8.63
C PHE A 81 1.07 -17.08 7.29
N VAL A 82 1.19 -16.17 6.32
CA VAL A 82 1.76 -16.44 5.00
C VAL A 82 2.73 -15.32 4.63
N ARG A 83 3.98 -15.68 4.35
CA ARG A 83 4.98 -14.76 3.81
C ARG A 83 4.87 -14.73 2.28
N ARG A 84 4.83 -13.54 1.69
CA ARG A 84 4.82 -13.37 0.23
C ARG A 84 5.99 -12.52 -0.20
N ASP A 85 6.79 -13.07 -1.11
CA ASP A 85 7.82 -12.31 -1.81
C ASP A 85 7.18 -11.43 -2.87
N LEU A 86 7.39 -10.13 -2.75
CA LEU A 86 6.86 -9.10 -3.65
C LEU A 86 8.03 -8.38 -4.34
N PRO A 87 8.79 -9.04 -5.23
CA PRO A 87 9.96 -8.45 -5.89
C PRO A 87 9.63 -7.20 -6.73
N LEU A 88 8.34 -7.00 -7.03
CA LEU A 88 7.83 -5.79 -7.66
C LEU A 88 8.00 -4.53 -6.80
N LEU A 89 8.17 -4.64 -5.47
CA LEU A 89 8.43 -3.51 -4.57
C LEU A 89 9.74 -2.75 -4.89
N ARG A 90 10.59 -3.29 -5.76
CA ARG A 90 11.73 -2.56 -6.36
C ARG A 90 11.30 -1.41 -7.27
N ARG A 91 10.11 -1.52 -7.88
CA ARG A 91 9.56 -0.54 -8.84
C ARG A 91 8.42 0.30 -8.27
N TYR A 92 7.87 -0.12 -7.14
CA TYR A 92 6.71 0.50 -6.52
C TYR A 92 6.98 0.83 -5.06
N ASN A 93 6.36 1.89 -4.56
CA ASN A 93 6.30 2.19 -3.13
C ASN A 93 4.95 1.71 -2.58
N ILE A 94 4.95 1.11 -1.40
CA ILE A 94 3.71 0.79 -0.69
C ILE A 94 3.16 2.10 -0.13
N VAL A 95 1.91 2.39 -0.47
CA VAL A 95 1.18 3.57 0.04
C VAL A 95 0.39 3.18 1.28
N ALA A 96 -0.33 2.05 1.20
CA ALA A 96 -1.18 1.58 2.28
C ALA A 96 -1.49 0.08 2.12
N SER A 97 -1.81 -0.57 3.24
CA SER A 97 -2.60 -1.80 3.23
C SER A 97 -4.07 -1.44 3.04
N ALA A 98 -4.73 -2.09 2.11
CA ALA A 98 -6.17 -1.97 1.88
C ALA A 98 -6.93 -3.14 2.53
N ALA A 99 -8.26 -3.03 2.55
CA ALA A 99 -9.15 -4.04 3.09
C ALA A 99 -8.89 -5.41 2.44
N GLY A 100 -8.93 -6.45 3.29
CA GLY A 100 -8.71 -7.82 2.86
C GLY A 100 -7.28 -8.14 2.45
N GLY A 101 -6.29 -7.31 2.80
CA GLY A 101 -4.88 -7.62 2.55
C GLY A 101 -4.41 -7.32 1.13
N LEU A 102 -5.21 -6.54 0.38
CA LEU A 102 -4.75 -5.90 -0.84
C LEU A 102 -3.71 -4.82 -0.52
N VAL A 103 -2.78 -4.57 -1.43
CA VAL A 103 -1.71 -3.58 -1.23
C VAL A 103 -1.85 -2.45 -2.23
N VAL A 104 -1.94 -1.22 -1.74
CA VAL A 104 -1.94 -0.02 -2.59
C VAL A 104 -0.51 0.40 -2.85
N LEU A 105 -0.19 0.58 -4.12
CA LEU A 105 1.15 0.86 -4.63
C LEU A 105 1.16 2.16 -5.42
N ALA A 106 2.25 2.91 -5.31
CA ALA A 106 2.59 4.02 -6.20
C ALA A 106 3.78 3.60 -7.06
N GLU A 107 3.76 3.91 -8.36
CA GLU A 107 4.99 3.82 -9.16
C GLU A 107 6.07 4.77 -8.62
N ARG A 108 7.32 4.32 -8.64
CA ARG A 108 8.45 5.18 -8.21
C ARG A 108 8.75 6.30 -9.20
N SER A 109 8.46 6.10 -10.48
CA SER A 109 8.60 7.12 -11.52
C SER A 109 7.35 7.98 -11.62
N ALA A 110 7.55 9.27 -11.94
CA ALA A 110 6.46 10.14 -12.36
C ALA A 110 5.68 9.50 -13.52
N PRO A 111 4.34 9.57 -13.55
CA PRO A 111 3.47 10.38 -12.69
C PRO A 111 3.05 9.71 -11.36
N HIS A 112 3.71 8.65 -10.87
CA HIS A 112 3.32 7.91 -9.66
C HIS A 112 1.94 7.25 -9.77
N ALA A 113 1.69 6.57 -10.89
CA ALA A 113 0.42 5.89 -11.14
C ALA A 113 0.04 4.97 -9.97
N ALA A 114 -1.22 5.08 -9.53
CA ALA A 114 -1.75 4.25 -8.45
C ALA A 114 -2.07 2.84 -8.98
N ARG A 115 -1.67 1.83 -8.20
CA ARG A 115 -2.01 0.44 -8.48
C ARG A 115 -2.47 -0.26 -7.21
N VAL A 116 -3.38 -1.23 -7.36
CA VAL A 116 -3.80 -2.12 -6.29
C VAL A 116 -3.36 -3.53 -6.66
N LEU A 117 -2.50 -4.09 -5.81
CA LEU A 117 -1.96 -5.42 -5.94
C LEU A 117 -2.73 -6.40 -5.05
N ASN A 118 -3.06 -7.55 -5.63
CA ASN A 118 -3.36 -8.75 -4.88
C ASN A 118 -2.05 -9.55 -4.66
N PRO A 119 -1.51 -9.60 -3.43
CA PRO A 119 -0.21 -10.21 -3.16
C PRO A 119 -0.21 -11.73 -3.28
N PHE A 120 -1.38 -12.38 -3.22
CA PHE A 120 -1.49 -13.84 -3.32
C PHE A 120 -1.51 -14.30 -4.79
N THR A 121 -2.20 -13.55 -5.66
CA THR A 121 -2.37 -13.94 -7.07
C THR A 121 -1.39 -13.23 -8.02
N GLY A 122 -0.81 -12.11 -7.57
CA GLY A 122 -0.07 -11.19 -8.42
C GLY A 122 -0.95 -10.39 -9.39
N GLY A 123 -2.28 -10.48 -9.26
CA GLY A 123 -3.21 -9.67 -10.03
C GLY A 123 -3.08 -8.19 -9.64
N MET A 124 -3.05 -7.32 -10.65
CA MET A 124 -2.82 -5.88 -10.46
C MET A 124 -3.92 -5.10 -11.15
N ILE A 125 -4.50 -4.12 -10.44
CA ILE A 125 -5.43 -3.15 -10.99
C ILE A 125 -4.69 -1.82 -11.08
N SER A 126 -4.61 -1.25 -12.28
CA SER A 126 -4.04 0.08 -12.50
C SER A 126 -5.13 1.15 -12.55
N PHE A 127 -4.82 2.31 -12.00
CA PHE A 127 -5.67 3.51 -12.04
C PHE A 127 -4.99 4.59 -12.87
N VAL A 128 -5.80 5.37 -13.59
CA VAL A 128 -5.30 6.50 -14.41
C VAL A 128 -4.86 7.66 -13.52
N ALA A 129 -5.54 7.85 -12.38
CA ALA A 129 -5.16 8.86 -11.42
C ALA A 129 -3.86 8.45 -10.69
N PRO A 130 -2.90 9.39 -10.54
CA PRO A 130 -1.72 9.14 -9.72
C PRO A 130 -2.09 9.07 -8.24
N VAL A 131 -1.22 8.48 -7.44
CA VAL A 131 -1.36 8.56 -5.98
C VAL A 131 -1.20 10.03 -5.60
N PRO A 132 -2.15 10.63 -4.85
CA PRO A 132 -1.99 11.98 -4.35
C PRO A 132 -0.66 12.08 -3.60
N CYS A 133 0.13 13.12 -3.87
CA CYS A 133 1.36 13.37 -3.11
C CYS A 133 0.96 13.59 -1.64
N LEU A 134 1.07 12.54 -0.81
CA LEU A 134 0.83 12.64 0.63
C LEU A 134 1.97 13.39 1.36
N TYR A 135 3.02 13.77 0.62
CA TYR A 135 4.09 14.64 1.07
C TYR A 135 3.98 15.97 0.33
N ASP A 136 3.31 16.93 0.94
CA ASP A 136 3.65 18.34 0.73
C ASP A 136 4.45 18.80 1.96
N PRO A 137 5.79 18.81 1.91
CA PRO A 137 6.61 19.50 2.88
C PRO A 137 6.67 21.00 2.54
N ALA A 138 5.56 21.62 2.09
CA ALA A 138 5.37 23.04 2.20
C ALA A 138 5.42 23.40 3.68
N VAL A 139 6.65 23.62 4.12
CA VAL A 139 7.02 24.44 5.25
C VAL A 139 6.14 25.68 5.16
N HIS A 140 5.07 25.73 5.95
CA HIS A 140 4.56 27.00 6.40
C HIS A 140 5.64 27.58 7.31
N VAL A 141 6.64 28.24 6.72
CA VAL A 141 7.35 29.31 7.42
C VAL A 141 6.28 30.38 7.57
N ILE A 142 5.52 30.31 8.67
CA ILE A 142 4.87 31.49 9.19
C ILE A 142 6.03 32.36 9.64
N GLY A 143 6.42 33.29 8.78
CA GLY A 143 7.34 34.36 9.12
C GLY A 143 6.71 35.17 10.25
N SER A 144 7.00 34.79 11.49
CA SER A 144 6.74 35.62 12.64
C SER A 144 7.86 36.66 12.70
N LEU A 145 7.45 37.92 12.61
CA LEU A 145 8.25 39.14 12.66
C LEU A 145 9.46 39.04 13.60
N GLN A 146 10.60 39.53 13.13
CA GLN A 146 11.73 39.87 13.99
C GLN A 146 11.29 40.90 15.04
N THR A 147 11.20 40.48 16.30
CA THR A 147 11.39 41.39 17.43
C THR A 147 12.80 41.17 17.95
N GLY A 148 13.77 41.82 17.29
CA GLY A 148 15.15 41.93 17.72
C GLY A 148 15.44 43.37 18.09
N LEU A 149 15.83 43.57 19.35
CA LEU A 149 16.13 44.82 20.02
C LEU A 149 17.03 45.78 19.22
N GLY A 150 16.73 47.07 19.35
CA GLY A 150 17.68 48.16 19.12
C GLY A 150 17.58 49.17 20.26
N GLU A 151 18.28 48.91 21.37
CA GLU A 151 18.78 50.00 22.21
C GLU A 151 19.92 50.67 21.43
N GLU A 152 19.82 51.96 21.13
CA GLU A 152 20.97 52.87 21.16
C GLU A 152 20.52 54.30 21.49
N ARG A 153 21.27 54.90 22.41
CA ARG A 153 21.13 56.26 22.93
C ARG A 153 21.96 57.22 22.06
N HIS A 154 21.41 58.38 21.71
CA HIS A 154 22.17 59.65 21.58
C HIS A 154 21.17 60.82 21.42
N SER A 155 20.91 61.63 22.46
CA SER A 155 21.60 62.87 22.86
C SER A 155 21.26 64.11 22.00
N ASP A 156 20.77 65.14 22.70
CA ASP A 156 20.92 66.59 22.44
C ASP A 156 20.18 67.21 21.23
N ASN A 157 19.58 68.42 21.24
CA ASN A 157 19.61 69.56 22.15
C ASN A 157 18.51 70.57 21.72
N ARG A 158 18.04 71.41 22.67
CA ARG A 158 17.51 72.82 22.54
C ARG A 158 16.30 73.10 21.60
N ALA A 159 15.38 74.04 21.87
CA ALA A 159 15.35 75.19 22.76
C ALA A 159 13.90 75.73 22.93
N GLY A 160 13.65 76.30 24.12
CA GLY A 160 12.77 77.46 24.38
C GLY A 160 11.27 77.19 24.54
N GLN A 161 10.49 77.86 25.39
CA GLN A 161 10.68 78.86 26.44
C GLN A 161 9.27 79.21 26.99
N ARG A 162 9.19 79.81 28.19
CA ARG A 162 8.02 80.40 28.89
C ARG A 162 7.13 79.41 29.66
N GLY A 163 6.74 79.68 30.91
CA GLY A 163 6.93 80.86 31.76
C GLY A 163 6.34 80.60 33.15
N GLU A 164 6.91 81.28 34.14
CA GLU A 164 6.45 81.41 35.53
C GLU A 164 5.05 82.04 35.64
N VAL A 165 4.27 81.60 36.63
CA VAL A 165 3.60 82.29 37.77
C VAL A 165 2.55 81.30 38.29
N GLU A 166 2.37 81.01 39.58
CA GLU A 166 2.64 81.68 40.85
C GLU A 166 2.70 80.60 41.95
#